data_AF-A0A8T7DCC6-F1
#
_entry.id   AF-A0A8T7DCC6-F1
#
_cell.length_a   1.000
_cell.length_b   1.000
_cell.length_c   1.000
_cell.angle_alpha   90.00
_cell.angle_beta   90.00
_cell.angle_gamma   90.00
#
_symmetry.space_group_name_H-M   'P 1'
#
loop_
_entity.id
_entity.type
_entity.pdbx_description
1 polymer ?
#
loop_
_entity_poly.entity_id
_entity_poly.type
_entity_poly.pdbx_seq_one_letter_code
_entity_poly.pdbx_strand_id
1 'polypeptide(L)'
;MSRHKIPIEDLPHTGRKPPAPVCIVLGEDNQLDVDRWLRILPGKRYVGRAIWKGRQVLVKLFVGPKATKMATAERDGIKKLCEATLPTPELLDVRIQKEAAWAITAFFPQARSLSEVAELSVEGYSRLPFCPSALLEATKIIAAMHNARLIQQDIHPNKLLYNEGQCLLVDAAEVQSIDQSKSFDQSTHNLGK
;
A
#
# COMPACT_ATOMS: atom_id res chain seq x y z
N MET A 1 -20.05 -8.11 -24.26
CA MET A 1 -20.76 -7.82 -22.99
C MET A 1 -20.20 -6.53 -22.42
N SER A 2 -21.04 -5.50 -22.24
CA SER A 2 -20.59 -4.23 -21.64
C SER A 2 -20.24 -4.47 -20.17
N ARG A 3 -19.01 -4.14 -19.73
CA ARG A 3 -18.65 -4.23 -18.31
C ARG A 3 -19.47 -3.22 -17.54
N HIS A 4 -19.99 -3.63 -16.37
CA HIS A 4 -20.68 -2.73 -15.46
C HIS A 4 -19.73 -1.59 -15.05
N LYS A 5 -20.17 -0.34 -15.24
CA LYS A 5 -19.41 0.86 -14.92
C LYS A 5 -19.96 1.51 -13.65
N ILE A 6 -19.07 1.88 -12.74
CA ILE A 6 -19.41 2.55 -11.48
C ILE A 6 -18.53 3.80 -11.35
N PRO A 7 -19.10 5.01 -11.28
CA PRO A 7 -18.38 6.21 -10.87
C PRO A 7 -17.79 6.07 -9.47
N ILE A 8 -16.60 6.63 -9.22
CA ILE A 8 -15.95 6.52 -7.90
C ILE A 8 -16.85 7.04 -6.76
N GLU A 9 -17.65 8.08 -7.02
CA GLU A 9 -18.62 8.65 -6.10
C GLU A 9 -19.74 7.69 -5.69
N ASP A 10 -20.07 6.71 -6.54
CA ASP A 10 -21.13 5.73 -6.30
C ASP A 10 -20.62 4.46 -5.60
N LEU A 11 -19.29 4.30 -5.51
CA LEU A 11 -18.67 3.16 -4.85
C LEU A 11 -19.13 2.95 -3.38
N PRO A 12 -19.39 3.98 -2.56
CA PRO A 12 -20.02 3.84 -1.24
C PRO A 12 -21.34 3.05 -1.25
N HIS A 13 -22.16 3.18 -2.29
CA HIS A 13 -23.48 2.54 -2.39
C HIS A 13 -23.41 1.02 -2.63
N THR A 14 -22.22 0.50 -2.95
CA THR A 14 -21.99 -0.93 -3.16
C THR A 14 -21.75 -1.73 -1.87
N GLY A 15 -21.67 -1.04 -0.72
CA GLY A 15 -21.50 -1.67 0.58
C GLY A 15 -20.17 -2.43 0.73
N ARG A 16 -20.21 -3.56 1.45
CA ARG A 16 -19.02 -4.39 1.76
C ARG A 16 -18.63 -5.37 0.65
N LYS A 17 -19.43 -5.49 -0.40
CA LYS A 17 -19.20 -6.43 -1.51
C LYS A 17 -19.40 -5.71 -2.86
N PRO A 18 -18.58 -4.70 -3.19
CA PRO A 18 -18.55 -4.13 -4.53
C PRO A 18 -18.36 -5.24 -5.57
N PRO A 19 -19.01 -5.12 -6.74
CA PRO A 19 -18.87 -6.10 -7.81
C PRO A 19 -17.42 -6.18 -8.29
N ALA A 20 -17.01 -7.36 -8.74
CA ALA A 20 -15.76 -7.58 -9.45
C ALA A 20 -15.98 -8.77 -10.42
N PRO A 21 -15.57 -8.68 -11.70
CA PRO A 21 -14.88 -7.54 -12.32
C PRO A 21 -15.82 -6.33 -12.52
N VAL A 22 -15.27 -5.12 -12.42
CA VAL A 22 -16.02 -3.85 -12.58
C VAL A 22 -15.13 -2.76 -13.18
N CYS A 23 -15.69 -1.90 -14.02
CA CYS A 23 -15.01 -0.71 -14.50
C CYS A 23 -15.31 0.47 -13.57
N ILE A 24 -14.29 1.05 -12.95
CA ILE A 24 -14.41 2.24 -12.11
C ILE A 24 -14.08 3.47 -12.95
N VAL A 25 -14.97 4.46 -12.94
CA VAL A 25 -14.77 5.75 -13.61
C VAL A 25 -14.18 6.74 -12.59
N LEU A 26 -13.00 7.28 -12.90
CA LEU A 26 -12.18 8.20 -12.10
C LEU A 26 -12.21 9.63 -12.68
N GLY A 27 -13.40 10.11 -13.07
CA GLY A 27 -13.59 11.35 -13.82
C GLY A 27 -13.83 11.14 -15.31
N GLU A 28 -13.86 12.22 -16.09
CA GLU A 28 -14.34 12.22 -17.49
C GLU A 28 -13.51 11.31 -18.41
N ASP A 29 -12.18 11.33 -18.28
CA ASP A 29 -11.26 10.63 -19.20
C ASP A 29 -10.42 9.53 -18.55
N ASN A 30 -10.72 9.18 -17.28
CA ASN A 30 -9.92 8.20 -16.55
C ASN A 30 -10.81 7.08 -16.03
N GLN A 31 -10.42 5.85 -16.32
CA GLN A 31 -11.11 4.66 -15.84
C GLN A 31 -10.12 3.52 -15.66
N LEU A 32 -10.48 2.55 -14.84
CA LEU A 32 -9.74 1.31 -14.66
C LEU A 32 -10.68 0.15 -14.48
N ASP A 33 -10.22 -1.04 -14.84
CA ASP A 33 -10.96 -2.28 -14.67
C ASP A 33 -10.46 -3.00 -13.43
N VAL A 34 -11.21 -2.94 -12.32
CA VAL A 34 -10.90 -3.71 -11.12
C VAL A 34 -11.32 -5.15 -11.35
N ASP A 35 -10.34 -6.06 -11.30
CA ASP A 35 -10.59 -7.49 -11.44
C ASP A 35 -10.76 -8.19 -10.09
N ARG A 36 -10.12 -7.67 -9.03
CA ARG A 36 -10.22 -8.20 -7.66
C ARG A 36 -10.05 -7.11 -6.61
N TRP A 37 -10.98 -7.07 -5.65
CA TRP A 37 -10.82 -6.27 -4.44
C TRP A 37 -9.92 -6.98 -3.42
N LEU A 38 -8.94 -6.26 -2.89
CA LEU A 38 -7.98 -6.73 -1.88
C LEU A 38 -8.34 -6.25 -0.48
N ARG A 39 -8.94 -5.06 -0.37
CA ARG A 39 -9.44 -4.52 0.90
C ARG A 39 -10.62 -3.59 0.64
N ILE A 40 -11.69 -3.75 1.40
CA ILE A 40 -12.89 -2.94 1.30
C ILE A 40 -13.21 -2.33 2.66
N LEU A 41 -13.25 -1.01 2.72
CA LEU A 41 -13.75 -0.24 3.84
C LEU A 41 -14.82 0.73 3.30
N PRO A 42 -16.10 0.34 3.37
CA PRO A 42 -17.17 1.06 2.69
C PRO A 42 -17.23 2.54 3.08
N GLY A 43 -17.44 3.40 2.08
CA GLY A 43 -17.52 4.85 2.28
C GLY A 43 -16.21 5.49 2.73
N LYS A 44 -15.07 4.80 2.63
CA LYS A 44 -13.76 5.35 3.01
C LYS A 44 -12.61 4.94 2.10
N ARG A 45 -12.39 3.63 1.91
CA ARG A 45 -11.22 3.12 1.15
C ARG A 45 -11.50 1.78 0.49
N TYR A 46 -11.14 1.67 -0.79
CA TYR A 46 -11.21 0.45 -1.57
C TYR A 46 -9.85 0.22 -2.21
N VAL A 47 -9.26 -0.96 -2.00
CA VAL A 47 -7.97 -1.35 -2.58
C VAL A 47 -8.21 -2.54 -3.49
N GLY A 48 -7.73 -2.46 -4.72
CA GLY A 48 -7.96 -3.50 -5.72
C GLY A 48 -6.78 -3.69 -6.65
N ARG A 49 -6.71 -4.89 -7.23
CA ARG A 49 -5.95 -5.16 -8.45
C ARG A 49 -6.80 -4.70 -9.63
N ALA A 50 -6.17 -4.02 -10.58
CA ALA A 50 -6.87 -3.47 -11.73
C ALA A 50 -6.01 -3.44 -12.98
N ILE A 51 -6.66 -3.28 -14.13
CA ILE A 51 -6.02 -2.88 -15.39
C ILE A 51 -6.28 -1.39 -15.60
N TRP A 52 -5.21 -0.61 -15.73
CA TRP A 52 -5.24 0.81 -16.03
C TRP A 52 -4.29 1.13 -17.18
N LYS A 53 -4.80 1.74 -18.25
CA LYS A 53 -4.05 2.02 -19.49
C LYS A 53 -3.28 0.79 -20.04
N GLY A 54 -3.91 -0.39 -19.96
CA GLY A 54 -3.31 -1.66 -20.40
C GLY A 54 -2.28 -2.28 -19.44
N ARG A 55 -1.96 -1.62 -18.32
CA ARG A 55 -1.02 -2.12 -17.30
C ARG A 55 -1.77 -2.66 -16.08
N GLN A 56 -1.29 -3.77 -15.51
CA GLN A 56 -1.80 -4.25 -14.22
C GLN A 56 -1.23 -3.39 -13.08
N VAL A 57 -2.11 -2.91 -12.21
CA VAL A 57 -1.81 -1.94 -11.17
C VAL A 57 -2.50 -2.28 -9.85
N LEU A 58 -1.99 -1.72 -8.76
CA LEU A 58 -2.69 -1.66 -7.50
C LEU A 58 -3.33 -0.28 -7.40
N VAL A 59 -4.64 -0.24 -7.21
CA VAL A 59 -5.36 1.01 -7.00
C VAL A 59 -5.83 1.11 -5.56
N LYS A 60 -5.64 2.28 -4.97
CA LYS A 60 -6.29 2.72 -3.73
C LYS A 60 -7.26 3.84 -4.06
N LEU A 61 -8.55 3.56 -3.95
CA LEU A 61 -9.64 4.51 -4.11
C LEU A 61 -10.06 5.00 -2.73
N PHE A 62 -10.12 6.30 -2.54
CA PHE A 62 -10.53 6.95 -1.31
C PHE A 62 -11.75 7.81 -1.57
N VAL A 63 -12.73 7.75 -0.66
CA VAL A 63 -14.00 8.48 -0.78
C VAL A 63 -14.37 9.09 0.56
N GLY A 64 -15.12 10.18 0.51
CA GLY A 64 -15.57 10.95 1.67
C GLY A 64 -14.53 11.96 2.18
N PRO A 65 -14.78 12.58 3.35
CA PRO A 65 -14.11 13.81 3.78
C PRO A 65 -12.61 13.64 4.08
N LYS A 66 -12.12 12.39 4.18
CA LYS A 66 -10.70 12.08 4.41
C LYS A 66 -9.96 11.68 3.14
N ALA A 67 -10.61 11.63 1.98
CA ALA A 67 -10.03 11.14 0.73
C ALA A 67 -8.76 11.91 0.34
N THR A 68 -8.85 13.24 0.29
CA THR A 68 -7.73 14.16 0.05
C THR A 68 -6.56 13.88 0.98
N LYS A 69 -6.81 13.78 2.30
CA LYS A 69 -5.78 13.51 3.30
C LYS A 69 -5.10 12.16 3.08
N MET A 70 -5.88 11.11 2.78
CA MET A 70 -5.35 9.76 2.58
C MET A 70 -4.50 9.65 1.32
N ALA A 71 -4.96 10.20 0.19
CA ALA A 71 -4.19 10.21 -1.06
C ALA A 71 -2.92 11.07 -0.95
N THR A 72 -3.01 12.21 -0.27
CA THR A 72 -1.85 13.08 0.00
C THR A 72 -0.83 12.38 0.88
N ALA A 73 -1.26 11.74 1.97
CA ALA A 73 -0.38 11.00 2.84
C ALA A 73 0.33 9.85 2.10
N GLU A 74 -0.38 9.09 1.27
CA GLU A 74 0.20 8.02 0.46
C GLU A 74 1.27 8.56 -0.52
N ARG A 75 0.94 9.62 -1.27
CA ARG A 75 1.88 10.29 -2.19
C ARG A 75 3.13 10.77 -1.47
N ASP A 76 2.94 11.50 -0.37
CA ASP A 76 4.05 12.10 0.38
C ASP A 76 4.90 11.03 1.07
N GLY A 77 4.29 9.91 1.47
CA GLY A 77 5.00 8.74 1.98
C GLY A 77 5.88 8.08 0.93
N ILE A 78 5.31 7.77 -0.24
CA ILE A 78 6.06 7.18 -1.37
C ILE A 78 7.21 8.11 -1.77
N LYS A 79 6.95 9.43 -1.84
CA LYS A 79 7.98 10.42 -2.16
C LYS A 79 9.17 10.35 -1.19
N LYS A 80 8.92 10.30 0.13
CA LYS A 80 10.00 10.16 1.13
C LYS A 80 10.81 8.88 0.93
N LEU A 81 10.14 7.76 0.65
CA LEU A 81 10.81 6.49 0.40
C LEU A 81 11.70 6.56 -0.85
N CYS A 82 11.19 7.11 -1.95
CA CYS A 82 11.94 7.31 -3.18
C CYS A 82 13.16 8.22 -2.98
N GLU A 83 12.99 9.36 -2.28
CA GLU A 83 14.09 10.28 -1.96
C GLU A 83 15.18 9.62 -1.10
N ALA A 84 14.80 8.69 -0.23
CA ALA A 84 15.72 7.87 0.56
C ALA A 84 16.27 6.64 -0.18
N THR A 85 15.96 6.47 -1.47
CA THR A 85 16.34 5.28 -2.27
C THR A 85 15.84 3.96 -1.63
N LEU A 86 14.70 4.01 -0.92
CA LEU A 86 14.09 2.84 -0.33
C LEU A 86 13.12 2.18 -1.33
N PRO A 87 13.21 0.84 -1.50
CA PRO A 87 12.33 0.13 -2.42
C PRO A 87 10.85 0.27 -2.05
N THR A 88 10.05 0.80 -2.96
CA THR A 88 8.60 0.92 -2.85
C THR A 88 7.97 0.85 -4.26
N PRO A 89 6.71 0.39 -4.42
CA PRO A 89 6.07 0.41 -5.73
C PRO A 89 6.04 1.80 -6.36
N GLU A 90 6.37 1.86 -7.64
CA GLU A 90 6.29 3.08 -8.46
C GLU A 90 4.90 3.71 -8.36
N LEU A 91 4.82 5.00 -8.00
CA LEU A 91 3.57 5.78 -8.04
C LEU A 91 3.29 6.23 -9.48
N LEU A 92 2.29 5.62 -10.10
CA LEU A 92 1.93 5.84 -11.50
C LEU A 92 0.99 7.03 -11.68
N ASP A 93 0.07 7.22 -10.74
CA ASP A 93 -0.85 8.34 -10.73
C ASP A 93 -1.37 8.62 -9.32
N VAL A 94 -1.62 9.88 -9.02
CA VAL A 94 -2.35 10.31 -7.83
C VAL A 94 -3.18 11.55 -8.19
N ARG A 95 -4.45 11.53 -7.82
CA ARG A 95 -5.36 12.66 -8.08
C ARG A 95 -6.36 12.81 -6.94
N ILE A 96 -6.86 14.04 -6.84
CA ILE A 96 -7.84 14.47 -5.86
C ILE A 96 -8.93 15.18 -6.64
N GLN A 97 -10.18 14.78 -6.41
CA GLN A 97 -11.35 15.30 -7.11
C GLN A 97 -12.54 15.37 -6.15
N LYS A 98 -12.90 16.58 -5.74
CA LYS A 98 -14.00 16.83 -4.78
C LYS A 98 -13.83 15.95 -3.52
N GLU A 99 -14.80 15.07 -3.24
CA GLU A 99 -14.85 14.15 -2.10
C GLU A 99 -14.24 12.77 -2.40
N ALA A 100 -13.48 12.66 -3.50
CA ALA A 100 -12.84 11.42 -3.93
C ALA A 100 -11.36 11.67 -4.25
N ALA A 101 -10.54 10.63 -4.10
CA ALA A 101 -9.14 10.66 -4.48
C ALA A 101 -8.66 9.25 -4.78
N TRP A 102 -7.60 9.12 -5.55
CA TRP A 102 -6.98 7.82 -5.83
C TRP A 102 -5.47 7.91 -5.89
N ALA A 103 -4.84 6.79 -5.59
CA ALA A 103 -3.43 6.54 -5.82
C ALA A 103 -3.30 5.20 -6.57
N ILE A 104 -2.53 5.20 -7.66
CA ILE A 104 -2.27 4.03 -8.51
C ILE A 104 -0.78 3.74 -8.46
N THR A 105 -0.41 2.53 -8.06
CA THR A 105 0.98 2.09 -8.03
C THR A 105 1.20 0.87 -8.93
N ALA A 106 2.47 0.59 -9.24
CA ALA A 106 2.85 -0.70 -9.82
C ALA A 106 2.35 -1.86 -8.95
N PHE A 107 1.91 -2.93 -9.61
CA PHE A 107 1.52 -4.18 -8.97
C PHE A 107 2.53 -5.27 -9.32
N PHE A 108 2.86 -6.10 -8.34
CA PHE A 108 3.84 -7.18 -8.47
C PHE A 108 3.09 -8.51 -8.25
N PRO A 109 2.69 -9.23 -9.32
CA PRO A 109 1.82 -10.41 -9.19
C PRO A 109 2.44 -11.57 -8.43
N GLN A 110 3.78 -11.67 -8.47
CA GLN A 110 4.53 -12.73 -7.79
C GLN A 110 5.00 -12.30 -6.40
N ALA A 111 4.81 -11.04 -6.02
CA ALA A 111 5.18 -10.57 -4.70
C ALA A 111 4.24 -11.15 -3.65
N ARG A 112 4.82 -11.61 -2.55
CA ARG A 112 4.10 -12.11 -1.38
C ARG A 112 4.44 -11.26 -0.18
N SER A 113 3.53 -11.16 0.78
CA SER A 113 3.85 -10.46 2.02
C SER A 113 4.96 -11.19 2.78
N LEU A 114 5.70 -10.47 3.64
CA LEU A 114 6.71 -11.11 4.47
C LEU A 114 6.10 -12.17 5.40
N SER A 115 4.88 -11.94 5.91
CA SER A 115 4.14 -12.98 6.66
C SER A 115 3.91 -14.24 5.83
N GLU A 116 3.53 -14.09 4.57
CA GLU A 116 3.23 -15.22 3.70
C GLU A 116 4.49 -16.00 3.31
N VAL A 117 5.59 -15.32 2.98
CA VAL A 117 6.81 -15.98 2.52
C VAL A 117 7.59 -16.63 3.65
N ALA A 118 7.59 -16.02 4.84
CA ALA A 118 8.28 -16.54 6.01
C ALA A 118 7.38 -17.42 6.90
N GLU A 119 6.12 -17.64 6.50
CA GLU A 119 5.10 -18.40 7.24
C GLU A 119 4.93 -17.91 8.69
N LEU A 120 4.94 -16.59 8.88
CA LEU A 120 4.80 -15.99 10.20
C LEU A 120 3.35 -16.13 10.67
N SER A 121 3.13 -16.90 11.73
CA SER A 121 1.84 -17.01 12.42
C SER A 121 1.96 -16.68 13.90
N VAL A 122 0.86 -16.24 14.51
CA VAL A 122 0.81 -15.92 15.94
C VAL A 122 0.98 -17.19 16.79
N GLU A 123 0.59 -18.35 16.26
CA GLU A 123 0.71 -19.65 16.94
C GLU A 123 2.08 -20.33 16.73
N GLY A 124 2.91 -19.78 15.84
CA GLY A 124 4.14 -20.41 15.31
C GLY A 124 5.40 -20.22 16.16
N TYR A 125 5.29 -20.09 17.49
CA TYR A 125 6.40 -19.74 18.39
C TYR A 125 7.63 -20.67 18.36
N SER A 126 7.53 -21.85 17.75
CA SER A 126 8.59 -22.88 17.80
C SER A 126 9.14 -23.31 16.44
N ARG A 127 8.81 -22.61 15.35
CA ARG A 127 9.31 -22.96 14.01
C ARG A 127 10.26 -21.90 13.49
N LEU A 128 11.39 -22.34 12.93
CA LEU A 128 12.26 -21.46 12.17
C LEU A 128 11.47 -20.87 10.99
N PRO A 129 11.68 -19.59 10.65
CA PRO A 129 11.03 -18.97 9.51
C PRO A 129 11.35 -19.72 8.22
N PHE A 130 10.34 -19.94 7.37
CA PHE A 130 10.50 -20.72 6.14
C PHE A 130 11.43 -20.04 5.11
N CYS A 131 11.55 -18.72 5.18
CA CYS A 131 12.37 -17.93 4.26
C CYS A 131 13.28 -16.94 5.02
N PRO A 132 14.42 -17.39 5.56
CA PRO A 132 15.35 -16.53 6.30
C PRO A 132 15.90 -15.37 5.46
N SER A 133 16.05 -15.54 4.14
CA SER A 133 16.49 -14.48 3.23
C SER A 133 15.51 -13.32 3.18
N ALA A 134 14.20 -13.59 3.17
CA ALA A 134 13.18 -12.54 3.19
C ALA A 134 13.21 -11.73 4.49
N LEU A 135 13.46 -12.39 5.64
CA LEU A 135 13.65 -11.71 6.91
C LEU A 135 14.92 -10.86 6.93
N LEU A 136 16.03 -11.37 6.40
CA LEU A 136 17.27 -10.60 6.28
C LEU A 136 17.06 -9.34 5.43
N GLU A 137 16.38 -9.46 4.29
CA GLU A 137 16.05 -8.32 3.44
C GLU A 137 15.09 -7.34 4.13
N ALA A 138 14.12 -7.83 4.90
CA ALA A 138 13.25 -7.01 5.73
C ALA A 138 14.06 -6.24 6.81
N THR A 139 15.02 -6.88 7.47
CA THR A 139 15.89 -6.21 8.44
C THR A 139 16.75 -5.14 7.77
N LYS A 140 17.32 -5.43 6.59
CA LYS A 140 18.12 -4.46 5.82
C LYS A 140 17.30 -3.24 5.43
N ILE A 141 16.08 -3.41 4.93
CA ILE A 141 15.24 -2.27 4.50
C ILE A 141 14.77 -1.43 5.70
N ILE A 142 14.48 -2.06 6.84
CA ILE A 142 14.13 -1.33 8.07
C ILE A 142 15.34 -0.54 8.58
N ALA A 143 16.52 -1.15 8.62
CA ALA A 143 17.75 -0.46 9.01
C ALA A 143 18.08 0.71 8.08
N ALA A 144 17.95 0.52 6.75
CA ALA A 144 18.12 1.58 5.77
C ALA A 144 17.12 2.73 5.98
N MET A 145 15.85 2.40 6.27
CA MET A 145 14.81 3.37 6.57
C MET A 145 15.17 4.22 7.80
N HIS A 146 15.63 3.58 8.89
CA HIS A 146 16.08 4.28 10.09
C HIS A 146 17.33 5.14 9.86
N ASN A 147 18.29 4.65 9.08
CA ASN A 147 19.48 5.42 8.70
C ASN A 147 19.13 6.66 7.86
N ALA A 148 18.07 6.57 7.05
CA ALA A 148 17.50 7.70 6.33
C ALA A 148 16.63 8.63 7.21
N ARG A 149 16.58 8.40 8.53
CA ARG A 149 15.73 9.11 9.50
C ARG A 149 14.26 9.05 9.14
N LEU A 150 13.81 7.91 8.62
CA LEU A 150 12.41 7.63 8.34
C LEU A 150 11.91 6.54 9.29
N ILE A 151 10.63 6.61 9.61
CA ILE A 151 9.87 5.51 10.22
C ILE A 151 8.56 5.33 9.47
N GLN A 152 8.04 4.11 9.53
CA GLN A 152 6.64 3.81 9.24
C GLN A 152 5.98 3.39 10.53
N GLN A 153 5.00 4.16 11.00
CA GLN A 153 4.42 4.03 12.36
C GLN A 153 3.76 2.66 12.62
N ASP A 154 3.13 2.08 11.61
CA ASP A 154 2.51 0.75 11.67
C ASP A 154 3.27 -0.21 10.75
N ILE A 155 4.59 -0.35 10.93
CA ILE A 155 5.35 -1.36 10.22
C ILE A 155 5.00 -2.75 10.75
N HIS A 156 4.68 -3.67 9.86
CA HIS A 156 4.46 -5.07 10.20
C HIS A 156 4.75 -5.93 8.95
N PRO A 157 4.96 -7.25 9.09
CA PRO A 157 5.37 -8.09 7.97
C PRO A 157 4.42 -8.03 6.74
N ASN A 158 3.11 -7.81 6.94
CA ASN A 158 2.19 -7.61 5.80
C ASN A 158 2.37 -6.29 5.01
N LYS A 159 3.20 -5.33 5.46
CA LYS A 159 3.58 -4.11 4.72
C LYS A 159 4.96 -4.19 4.05
N LEU A 160 5.56 -5.37 4.08
CA LEU A 160 6.78 -5.70 3.36
C LEU A 160 6.43 -6.74 2.31
N LEU A 161 6.56 -6.40 1.04
CA LEU A 161 6.37 -7.34 -0.06
C LEU A 161 7.73 -7.92 -0.46
N TYR A 162 7.86 -9.23 -0.46
CA TYR A 162 9.04 -9.92 -0.97
C TYR A 162 8.80 -10.32 -2.43
N ASN A 163 9.69 -9.88 -3.31
CA ASN A 163 9.66 -10.18 -4.75
C ASN A 163 11.08 -10.41 -5.25
N GLU A 164 11.35 -11.58 -5.83
CA GLU A 164 12.62 -11.88 -6.51
C GLU A 164 13.90 -11.55 -5.71
N GLY A 165 13.89 -11.83 -4.40
CA GLY A 165 15.06 -11.58 -3.55
C GLY A 165 15.10 -10.21 -2.89
N GLN A 166 14.10 -9.34 -3.11
CA GLN A 166 14.07 -7.99 -2.56
C GLN A 166 12.76 -7.71 -1.81
N CYS A 167 12.86 -6.97 -0.70
CA CYS A 167 11.70 -6.44 0.01
C CYS A 167 11.32 -5.04 -0.51
N LEU A 168 10.02 -4.78 -0.66
CA LEU A 168 9.43 -3.47 -0.95
C LEU A 168 8.53 -3.01 0.20
N LEU A 169 8.65 -1.74 0.59
CA LEU A 169 7.75 -1.08 1.54
C LEU A 169 6.46 -0.66 0.84
N VAL A 170 5.30 -1.00 1.44
CA VAL A 170 3.97 -0.62 0.94
C VAL A 170 3.12 0.07 2.00
N ASP A 171 2.02 0.70 1.57
CA ASP A 171 1.10 1.48 2.42
C ASP A 171 1.84 2.63 3.13
N ALA A 172 2.47 3.47 2.31
CA ALA A 172 3.40 4.49 2.74
C ALA A 172 2.75 5.71 3.42
N ALA A 173 1.42 5.77 3.50
CA ALA A 173 0.69 6.87 4.14
C ALA A 173 1.15 7.23 5.57
N GLU A 174 1.80 6.30 6.27
CA GLU A 174 2.31 6.50 7.64
C GLU A 174 3.83 6.67 7.72
N VAL A 175 4.49 6.91 6.57
CA VAL A 175 5.93 7.19 6.52
C VAL A 175 6.21 8.65 6.94
N GLN A 176 7.02 8.79 7.98
CA GLN A 176 7.33 10.05 8.65
C GLN A 176 8.83 10.20 8.84
N SER A 177 9.31 11.44 8.81
CA SER A 177 10.67 11.79 9.20
C SER A 177 10.80 11.82 10.71
N ILE A 178 11.90 11.31 11.24
CA ILE A 178 12.26 11.41 12.66
C ILE A 178 12.97 12.74 12.88
N ASP A 179 12.49 13.54 13.83
CA ASP A 179 13.13 14.80 14.22
C ASP A 179 14.17 14.57 15.33
N GLN A 180 15.27 15.33 15.33
CA GLN A 180 16.41 15.12 16.24
C GLN A 180 16.06 15.34 17.73
N SER A 181 14.96 16.02 18.04
CA SER A 181 14.55 16.40 19.39
C SER A 181 13.70 15.34 20.14
N LYS A 182 13.42 14.18 19.54
CA LYS A 182 12.55 13.12 20.12
C LYS A 182 13.24 11.73 20.12
N SER A 183 14.47 11.70 20.63
CA SER A 183 15.55 10.84 20.10
C SER A 183 15.78 9.44 20.70
N PHE A 184 14.77 8.68 21.16
CA PHE A 184 15.01 7.24 21.40
C PHE A 184 13.77 6.36 21.25
N ASP A 185 12.62 6.81 21.76
CA ASP A 185 11.39 6.03 21.70
C ASP A 185 10.85 5.90 20.27
N GLN A 186 11.05 6.92 19.42
CA GLN A 186 10.58 6.89 18.03
C GLN A 186 11.49 6.08 17.10
N SER A 187 12.80 5.99 17.38
CA SER A 187 13.73 5.21 16.55
C SER A 187 13.61 3.71 16.80
N THR A 188 13.23 3.30 18.01
CA THR A 188 13.05 1.89 18.38
C THR A 188 11.62 1.36 18.15
N HIS A 189 10.68 2.24 17.78
CA HIS A 189 9.26 1.89 17.57
C HIS A 189 9.04 0.71 16.62
N ASN A 190 9.95 0.53 15.66
CA ASN A 190 9.88 -0.52 14.64
C ASN A 190 10.74 -1.76 14.95
N LEU A 191 11.41 -1.81 16.10
CA LEU A 191 12.32 -2.89 16.49
C LEU A 191 11.64 -3.97 17.35
N GLY A 192 10.33 -3.84 17.61
CA GLY A 192 9.60 -4.70 18.53
C GLY A 192 9.88 -4.35 19.99
N LYS A 193 8.86 -4.41 20.83
CA LYS A 193 9.03 -4.51 22.29
C LYS A 193 8.92 -5.96 22.70
#